data_AF-A0A7C3WU85-F1
#
_entry.id   AF-A0A7C3WU85-F1
#
_cell.length_a   1.000
_cell.length_b   1.000
_cell.length_c   1.000
_cell.angle_alpha   90.00
_cell.angle_beta   90.00
_cell.angle_gamma   90.00
#
_symmetry.space_group_name_H-M   'P 1'
#
loop_
_entity.id
_entity.type
_entity.pdbx_description
1 polymer ?
#
loop_
_entity_poly.entity_id
_entity_poly.type
_entity_poly.pdbx_seq_one_letter_code
_entity_poly.pdbx_strand_id
1 'polypeptide(L)' 'MGKSMELGGGGRFAKLKSKLQNKGYSAKSAAAIAASIGFKKYGKKKMLSWAAKGRKRAK' A
#
# COMPACT_ATOMS: atom_id res chain seq x y z
N MET A 1 -4.40 1.78 -15.48
CA MET A 1 -2.99 1.60 -15.03
C MET A 1 -2.92 0.55 -13.93
N GLY A 2 -2.31 -0.60 -14.22
CA GLY A 2 -2.07 -1.66 -13.24
C GLY A 2 -1.10 -1.21 -12.15
N LYS A 3 -1.25 -1.75 -10.93
CA LYS A 3 -0.37 -1.40 -9.81
C LYS A 3 1.03 -1.98 -10.06
N SER A 4 2.02 -1.14 -10.34
CA SER A 4 3.41 -1.57 -10.59
C SER A 4 4.06 -2.15 -9.33
N MET A 5 4.93 -3.16 -9.49
CA MET A 5 5.72 -3.78 -8.41
C MET A 5 6.93 -2.93 -7.98
N GLU A 6 7.14 -1.80 -8.64
CA GLU A 6 8.13 -0.80 -8.28
C GLU A 6 7.81 -0.11 -6.95
N LEU A 7 8.83 0.44 -6.32
CA LEU A 7 8.68 1.25 -5.11
C LEU A 7 7.81 2.48 -5.41
N GLY A 8 6.69 2.62 -4.71
CA GLY A 8 5.72 3.70 -4.95
C GLY A 8 4.73 3.46 -6.10
N GLY A 9 4.75 2.27 -6.72
CA GLY A 9 3.76 1.83 -7.71
C GLY A 9 2.47 1.28 -7.09
N GLY A 10 2.46 1.00 -5.79
CA GLY A 10 1.31 0.46 -5.05
C GLY A 10 1.09 -1.05 -5.22
N GLY A 11 1.75 -1.71 -6.16
CA GLY A 11 1.60 -3.15 -6.40
C GLY A 11 2.08 -4.02 -5.24
N ARG A 12 3.21 -3.64 -4.63
CA ARG A 12 3.74 -4.32 -3.42
C ARG A 12 2.75 -4.27 -2.25
N PHE A 13 2.13 -3.12 -2.01
CA PHE A 13 1.15 -2.94 -0.95
C PHE A 13 -0.17 -3.68 -1.26
N ALA A 14 -0.59 -3.71 -2.52
CA ALA A 14 -1.76 -4.48 -2.94
C ALA A 14 -1.55 -5.99 -2.78
N LYS A 15 -0.36 -6.50 -3.14
CA LYS A 15 0.00 -7.91 -2.93
C LYS A 15 0.02 -8.26 -1.44
N LEU A 16 0.57 -7.38 -0.60
CA LEU A 16 0.55 -7.55 0.86
C LEU A 16 -0.88 -7.56 1.41
N LYS A 17 -1.72 -6.63 0.96
CA LYS A 17 -3.14 -6.58 1.34
C LYS A 17 -3.87 -7.86 0.96
N SER A 18 -3.69 -8.35 -0.26
CA SER A 18 -4.31 -9.61 -0.73
C SER A 18 -3.83 -10.81 0.08
N LYS A 19 -2.53 -10.90 0.40
CA LYS A 19 -2.01 -11.95 1.30
C LYS A 19 -2.63 -11.88 2.70
N LEU A 20 -2.82 -10.69 3.24
CA LEU A 20 -3.47 -10.50 4.54
C LEU A 20 -4.96 -10.89 4.48
N GLN A 21 -5.65 -10.52 3.41
CA GLN A 21 -7.04 -10.94 3.21
C GLN A 21 -7.19 -12.46 3.10
N ASN A 22 -6.28 -13.13 2.38
CA ASN A 22 -6.25 -14.59 2.31
C ASN A 22 -5.95 -15.27 3.65
N LYS A 23 -5.35 -14.54 4.60
CA LYS A 23 -5.14 -14.99 5.98
C LYS A 23 -6.34 -14.74 6.90
N GLY A 24 -7.46 -14.24 6.36
CA GLY A 24 -8.68 -13.94 7.13
C GLY A 24 -8.77 -12.51 7.66
N TYR A 25 -7.82 -11.63 7.36
CA TYR A 25 -7.93 -10.23 7.77
C TYR A 25 -8.94 -9.48 6.90
N SER A 26 -9.79 -8.65 7.52
CA SER A 26 -10.70 -7.78 6.78
C SER A 26 -9.92 -6.83 5.85
N ALA A 27 -10.57 -6.37 4.78
CA ALA A 27 -9.97 -5.41 3.85
C ALA A 27 -9.45 -4.14 4.55
N LYS A 28 -10.13 -3.72 5.61
CA LYS A 28 -9.76 -2.55 6.43
C LYS A 28 -8.51 -2.85 7.27
N SER A 29 -8.49 -3.97 7.99
CA SER A 29 -7.34 -4.39 8.81
C SER A 29 -6.10 -4.64 7.96
N ALA A 30 -6.27 -5.32 6.82
CA ALA A 30 -5.18 -5.58 5.87
C ALA A 30 -4.55 -4.29 5.32
N ALA A 31 -5.38 -3.28 5.04
CA ALA A 31 -4.89 -1.97 4.58
C ALA A 31 -4.14 -1.22 5.70
N ALA A 32 -4.66 -1.25 6.94
CA ALA A 32 -4.00 -0.63 8.09
C ALA A 32 -2.64 -1.27 8.40
N ILE A 33 -2.57 -2.60 8.38
CA ILE A 33 -1.32 -3.35 8.58
C ILE A 33 -0.31 -3.02 7.48
N ALA A 34 -0.74 -3.04 6.20
CA ALA A 34 0.13 -2.72 5.08
C ALA A 34 0.66 -1.27 5.15
N ALA A 35 -0.18 -0.32 5.56
CA ALA A 35 0.23 1.06 5.78
C ALA A 35 1.24 1.17 6.93
N SER A 36 0.98 0.55 8.07
CA SER A 36 1.88 0.54 9.24
C SER A 36 3.26 -0.02 8.89
N ILE A 37 3.31 -1.15 8.18
CA ILE A 37 4.56 -1.73 7.67
C ILE A 37 5.27 -0.76 6.72
N GLY A 38 4.52 -0.11 5.81
CA GLY A 38 5.06 0.89 4.89
C GLY A 38 5.67 2.09 5.61
N PHE A 39 4.98 2.63 6.62
CA PHE A 39 5.45 3.75 7.42
C PHE A 39 6.68 3.37 8.25
N LYS A 40 6.73 2.17 8.83
CA LYS A 40 7.89 1.66 9.57
C LYS A 40 9.11 1.44 8.67
N LYS A 41 8.91 0.93 7.45
CA LYS A 41 10.00 0.58 6.53
C LYS A 41 10.54 1.77 5.73
N TYR A 42 9.66 2.65 5.27
CA TYR A 42 10.00 3.71 4.31
C TYR A 42 9.85 5.12 4.89
N GLY A 43 9.30 5.25 6.09
CA GLY A 43 9.09 6.52 6.76
C GLY A 43 7.87 7.30 6.27
N LYS A 44 7.47 8.30 7.07
CA LYS A 44 6.29 9.15 6.84
C LYS A 44 6.36 9.92 5.53
N LYS A 45 7.47 10.62 5.26
CA LYS A 45 7.64 11.44 4.04
C LYS A 45 7.44 10.62 2.76
N LYS A 46 8.07 9.44 2.67
CA LYS A 46 8.03 8.61 1.46
C LYS A 46 6.64 7.98 1.24
N MET A 47 6.02 7.49 2.31
CA MET A 47 4.66 6.95 2.25
C MET A 47 3.62 7.99 1.86
N LEU A 48 3.69 9.21 2.41
CA LEU A 48 2.78 10.29 2.04
C LEU A 48 2.96 10.71 0.58
N SER A 49 4.21 10.78 0.09
CA SER A 49 4.49 11.05 -1.32
C SER A 49 3.87 10.00 -2.24
N TRP A 50 4.01 8.72 -1.91
CA TRP A 50 3.41 7.64 -2.70
C TRP A 50 1.88 7.63 -2.63
N ALA A 51 1.29 7.94 -1.47
CA ALA A 51 -0.15 8.09 -1.33
C ALA A 51 -0.68 9.26 -2.19
N ALA A 52 0.01 10.40 -2.17
CA ALA A 52 -0.34 11.56 -3.01
C ALA A 52 -0.24 11.23 -4.50
N LYS A 53 0.85 10.56 -4.93
CA LYS A 53 1.00 10.07 -6.32
C LYS A 53 -0.11 9.09 -6.70
N GLY A 54 -0.49 8.20 -5.78
CA GLY A 54 -1.61 7.27 -5.96
C GLY A 54 -2.93 8.00 -6.19
N ARG A 55 -3.24 9.01 -5.37
CA ARG A 55 -4.45 9.85 -5.55
C ARG A 55 -4.45 10.59 -6.88
N LYS A 56 -3.31 11.15 -7.28
CA LYS A 56 -3.18 11.87 -8.57
C LYS A 56 -3.43 10.96 -9.78
N ARG A 57 -3.06 9.67 -9.69
CA ARG A 57 -3.31 8.67 -10.75
C ARG A 57 -4.73 8.11 -10.75
N ALA A 58 -5.45 8.27 -9.65
CA ALA A 58 -6.83 7.79 -9.52
C ALA A 58 -7.85 8.84 -9.96
N LYS A 59 -7.43 10.11 -10.07
CA LYS A 59 -8.16 11.17 -10.75
C LYS A 59 -7.86 11.08 -12.25
#